data_AF-A0AB34GW01-F1
#
_entry.id   AF-A0AB34GW01-F1
#
_cell.length_a   1.000
_cell.length_b   1.000
_cell.length_c   1.000
_cell.angle_alpha   90.00
_cell.angle_beta   90.00
_cell.angle_gamma   90.00
#
_symmetry.space_group_name_H-M   'P 1'
#
loop_
_entity.id
_entity.type
_entity.pdbx_description
1 polymer ?
#
loop_
_entity_poly.entity_id
_entity_poly.type
_entity_poly.pdbx_seq_one_letter_code
_entity_poly.pdbx_strand_id
1 'polypeptide(L)'
;MAARRTEPVTIINLWELNLGTPEPQPKESKTFTVEDAVETIGSGRFHVALFLIMGSTGVAEAMEIMLIAVVSPVIRCEWQLENWQVALVTTMVFFGYMVFSILFGLLADRYGRWKILLISFLWGAYFSLLTSFSPSYIWFVFLRTMVFWLAGSLLVIGLASVVIPTIGWRWLIRITSIPGVVLTVAFMFIPESARFNVSTGNTQAALVTLERIAKMNRSVMLEGKLVEPILEKRGRFTDLLDAKYLRTTLQIWVIW
;
A
#
# COMPACT_ATOMS: atom_id res chain seq x y z
N MET A 1 -76.29 -54.86 15.69
CA MET A 1 -75.99 -53.41 15.69
C MET A 1 -75.30 -53.08 17.00
N ALA A 2 -73.98 -52.91 16.99
CA ALA A 2 -73.20 -52.60 18.20
C ALA A 2 -72.87 -51.09 18.22
N ALA A 3 -73.19 -50.44 19.35
CA ALA A 3 -73.04 -49.01 19.56
C ALA A 3 -71.56 -48.58 19.67
N ARG A 4 -71.20 -47.50 18.97
CA ARG A 4 -69.84 -46.91 18.99
C ARG A 4 -69.68 -46.07 20.26
N ARG A 5 -68.77 -46.47 21.16
CA ARG A 5 -68.34 -45.64 22.31
C ARG A 5 -67.63 -44.39 21.79
N THR A 6 -68.11 -43.22 22.15
CA THR A 6 -67.36 -41.95 22.04
C THR A 6 -66.47 -41.83 23.27
N GLU A 7 -65.15 -41.92 23.09
CA GLU A 7 -64.19 -41.63 24.16
C GLU A 7 -64.13 -40.11 24.41
N PRO A 8 -64.04 -39.66 25.68
CA PRO A 8 -63.92 -38.24 25.99
C PRO A 8 -62.54 -37.75 25.56
N VAL A 9 -62.51 -36.78 24.63
CA VAL A 9 -61.29 -36.06 24.27
C VAL A 9 -60.81 -35.30 25.50
N THR A 10 -59.77 -35.82 26.13
CA THR A 10 -59.15 -35.28 27.33
C THR A 10 -58.61 -33.87 27.02
N ILE A 11 -59.18 -32.83 27.65
CA ILE A 11 -58.77 -31.41 27.55
C ILE A 11 -57.28 -31.18 27.92
N ILE A 12 -56.62 -32.20 28.45
CA ILE A 12 -55.23 -32.17 28.92
C ILE A 12 -54.23 -31.94 27.76
N ASN A 13 -54.56 -32.26 26.51
CA ASN A 13 -53.63 -32.13 25.38
C ASN A 13 -53.60 -30.74 24.70
N LEU A 14 -54.46 -29.79 25.11
CA LEU A 14 -54.48 -28.45 24.49
C LEU A 14 -53.46 -27.47 25.09
N TRP A 15 -52.98 -27.73 26.32
CA TRP A 15 -52.02 -26.85 27.00
C TRP A 15 -50.57 -27.12 26.60
N GLU A 16 -50.24 -28.36 26.23
CA GLU A 16 -48.89 -28.73 25.76
C GLU A 16 -48.61 -28.27 24.32
N LEU A 17 -49.65 -27.98 23.53
CA LEU A 17 -49.51 -27.52 22.15
C LEU A 17 -49.17 -26.03 22.02
N ASN A 18 -49.08 -25.28 23.12
CA ASN A 18 -48.82 -23.83 23.09
C ASN A 18 -47.63 -23.37 23.96
N LEU A 19 -46.74 -24.28 24.37
CA LEU A 19 -45.51 -23.94 25.11
C LEU A 19 -44.27 -23.77 24.23
N GLY A 20 -44.47 -23.53 22.93
CA GLY A 20 -43.46 -23.03 22.02
C GLY A 20 -43.56 -21.51 21.87
N THR A 21 -43.52 -20.73 22.96
CA THR A 21 -43.01 -19.36 22.80
C THR A 21 -41.59 -19.53 22.30
N PRO A 22 -41.22 -19.06 21.09
CA PRO A 22 -39.84 -19.16 20.64
C PRO A 22 -39.01 -18.52 21.75
N GLU A 23 -38.10 -19.30 22.35
CA GLU A 23 -37.04 -18.73 23.18
C GLU A 23 -36.51 -17.52 22.42
N PRO A 24 -36.32 -16.35 23.06
CA PRO A 24 -35.71 -15.23 22.39
C PRO A 24 -34.35 -15.73 21.90
N GLN A 25 -34.25 -16.01 20.60
CA GLN A 25 -33.02 -16.45 19.97
C GLN A 25 -31.97 -15.44 20.42
N PRO A 26 -30.81 -15.87 20.96
CA PRO A 26 -29.79 -14.94 21.37
C PRO A 26 -29.51 -14.08 20.14
N LYS A 27 -29.82 -12.77 20.20
CA LYS A 27 -29.70 -11.84 19.07
C LYS A 27 -28.39 -12.16 18.36
N GLU A 28 -28.50 -12.80 17.20
CA GLU A 28 -27.34 -13.29 16.48
C GLU A 28 -26.49 -12.05 16.22
N SER A 29 -25.30 -11.98 16.84
CA SER A 29 -24.51 -10.77 16.79
C SER A 29 -24.16 -10.56 15.32
N LYS A 30 -24.72 -9.53 14.68
CA LYS A 30 -24.46 -9.22 13.27
C LYS A 30 -22.94 -9.22 13.07
N THR A 31 -22.45 -10.05 12.17
CA THR A 31 -21.03 -10.09 11.80
C THR A 31 -20.87 -9.40 10.44
N PHE A 32 -19.74 -8.75 10.23
CA PHE A 32 -19.42 -8.13 8.94
C PHE A 32 -17.92 -8.23 8.65
N THR A 33 -17.56 -8.21 7.37
CA THR A 33 -16.17 -8.23 6.90
C THR A 33 -15.64 -6.82 6.64
N VAL A 34 -14.32 -6.68 6.47
CA VAL A 34 -13.72 -5.39 6.13
C VAL A 34 -14.27 -4.90 4.78
N GLU A 35 -14.50 -5.82 3.85
CA GLU A 35 -15.05 -5.57 2.54
C GLU A 35 -16.47 -5.00 2.64
N ASP A 36 -17.36 -5.63 3.42
CA ASP A 36 -18.73 -5.15 3.64
C ASP A 36 -18.75 -3.74 4.26
N ALA A 37 -17.84 -3.48 5.20
CA ALA A 37 -17.69 -2.18 5.83
C ALA A 37 -17.23 -1.11 4.84
N VAL A 38 -16.23 -1.42 4.00
CA VAL A 38 -15.72 -0.49 2.98
C VAL A 38 -16.77 -0.22 1.91
N GLU A 39 -17.51 -1.23 1.47
CA GLU A 39 -18.59 -1.09 0.47
C GLU A 39 -19.72 -0.21 1.01
N THR A 40 -20.11 -0.41 2.28
CA THR A 40 -21.14 0.41 2.94
C THR A 40 -20.67 1.86 3.17
N ILE A 41 -19.41 2.05 3.57
CA ILE A 41 -18.84 3.40 3.77
C ILE A 41 -18.69 4.15 2.44
N GLY A 42 -18.46 3.42 1.34
CA GLY A 42 -18.34 3.94 -0.01
C GLY A 42 -17.03 4.69 -0.29
N SER A 43 -16.80 5.02 -1.57
CA SER A 43 -15.69 5.87 -1.99
C SER A 43 -15.98 7.33 -1.65
N GLY A 44 -15.05 8.00 -0.98
CA GLY A 44 -15.23 9.39 -0.53
C GLY A 44 -13.89 10.11 -0.42
N ARG A 45 -13.85 11.17 0.40
CA ARG A 45 -12.67 12.05 0.56
C ARG A 45 -11.43 11.29 0.99
N PHE A 46 -11.59 10.25 1.81
CA PHE A 46 -10.47 9.39 2.22
C PHE A 46 -9.80 8.68 1.04
N HIS A 47 -10.60 8.10 0.15
CA HIS A 47 -10.09 7.37 -1.02
C HIS A 47 -9.42 8.31 -2.02
N VAL A 48 -9.97 9.53 -2.21
CA VAL A 48 -9.33 10.56 -3.02
C VAL A 48 -8.00 11.02 -2.40
N ALA A 49 -7.95 11.23 -1.08
CA ALA A 49 -6.72 11.59 -0.38
C ALA A 49 -5.66 10.48 -0.49
N LEU A 50 -6.06 9.22 -0.32
CA LEU A 50 -5.18 8.07 -0.47
C LEU A 50 -4.66 7.94 -1.90
N PHE A 51 -5.53 8.14 -2.90
CA PHE A 51 -5.12 8.18 -4.31
C PHE A 51 -4.12 9.31 -4.58
N LEU A 52 -4.35 10.52 -4.06
CA LEU A 52 -3.43 11.64 -4.23
C LEU A 52 -2.08 11.38 -3.55
N ILE A 53 -2.06 10.81 -2.34
CA ILE A 53 -0.83 10.54 -1.60
C ILE A 53 -0.04 9.41 -2.26
N MET A 54 -0.71 8.32 -2.66
CA MET A 54 -0.06 7.22 -3.40
C MET A 54 0.36 7.66 -4.82
N GLY A 55 -0.40 8.52 -5.48
CA GLY A 55 -0.05 9.08 -6.79
C GLY A 55 1.15 10.02 -6.72
N SER A 56 1.19 10.87 -5.69
CA SER A 56 2.32 11.79 -5.47
C SER A 56 3.63 11.06 -5.12
N THR A 57 3.53 9.87 -4.51
CA THR A 57 4.66 8.97 -4.27
C THR A 57 5.30 8.55 -5.57
N GLY A 58 4.49 8.07 -6.52
CA GLY A 58 4.98 7.73 -7.85
C GLY A 58 5.64 8.92 -8.53
N VAL A 59 5.03 10.11 -8.47
CA VAL A 59 5.63 11.32 -9.06
C VAL A 59 7.01 11.66 -8.47
N ALA A 60 7.15 11.63 -7.13
CA ALA A 60 8.42 11.93 -6.48
C ALA A 60 9.56 10.99 -6.92
N GLU A 61 9.20 9.83 -7.42
CA GLU A 61 10.08 8.72 -7.61
C GLU A 61 10.61 8.62 -9.04
N ALA A 62 9.81 8.86 -10.11
CA ALA A 62 10.45 9.08 -11.41
C ALA A 62 10.99 10.50 -11.60
N MET A 63 10.66 11.46 -10.74
CA MET A 63 11.48 12.68 -10.67
C MET A 63 12.97 12.32 -10.52
N GLU A 64 13.28 11.35 -9.67
CA GLU A 64 14.65 10.97 -9.42
C GLU A 64 15.27 10.02 -10.46
N ILE A 65 14.49 9.15 -11.10
CA ILE A 65 14.96 8.41 -12.29
C ILE A 65 15.41 9.41 -13.37
N MET A 66 14.59 10.45 -13.60
CA MET A 66 14.92 11.51 -14.55
C MET A 66 16.14 12.32 -14.12
N LEU A 67 16.31 12.56 -12.82
CA LEU A 67 17.47 13.25 -12.27
C LEU A 67 18.77 12.57 -12.66
N ILE A 68 18.84 11.23 -12.60
CA ILE A 68 20.05 10.49 -13.03
C ILE A 68 20.35 10.76 -14.51
N ALA A 69 19.35 10.63 -15.38
CA ALA A 69 19.53 10.85 -16.82
C ALA A 69 20.05 12.26 -17.15
N VAL A 70 19.54 13.27 -16.44
CA VAL A 70 19.93 14.67 -16.60
C VAL A 70 21.30 14.98 -16.01
N VAL A 71 21.61 14.41 -14.85
CA VAL A 71 22.85 14.71 -14.11
C VAL A 71 24.05 13.95 -14.68
N SER A 72 23.85 12.77 -15.28
CA SER A 72 24.88 11.94 -15.90
C SER A 72 25.86 12.70 -16.81
N PRO A 73 25.42 13.48 -17.83
CA PRO A 73 26.36 14.21 -18.68
C PRO A 73 27.13 15.31 -17.93
N VAL A 74 26.51 15.96 -16.94
CA VAL A 74 27.16 17.01 -16.13
C VAL A 74 28.24 16.41 -15.24
N ILE A 75 27.94 15.29 -14.60
CA ILE A 75 28.89 14.55 -13.76
C ILE A 75 30.08 14.04 -14.59
N ARG A 76 29.83 13.60 -15.82
CA ARG A 76 30.89 13.18 -16.74
C ARG A 76 31.89 14.29 -16.97
N CYS A 77 31.42 15.53 -17.18
CA CYS A 77 32.29 16.69 -17.38
C CYS A 77 33.02 17.10 -16.10
N GLU A 78 32.34 17.09 -14.95
CA GLU A 78 32.92 17.47 -13.65
C GLU A 78 34.08 16.55 -13.24
N TRP A 79 33.86 15.24 -13.30
CA TRP A 79 34.85 14.25 -12.85
C TRP A 79 35.64 13.61 -14.00
N GLN A 80 35.53 14.16 -15.22
CA GLN A 80 36.23 13.69 -16.43
C GLN A 80 36.11 12.17 -16.64
N LEU A 81 34.88 11.67 -16.55
CA LEU A 81 34.59 10.24 -16.56
C LEU A 81 34.51 9.65 -17.98
N GLU A 82 34.86 8.36 -18.08
CA GLU A 82 34.64 7.56 -19.28
C GLU A 82 33.16 7.15 -19.41
N ASN A 83 32.72 6.84 -20.65
CA ASN A 83 31.34 6.46 -20.94
C ASN A 83 30.87 5.23 -20.15
N TRP A 84 31.75 4.25 -19.96
CA TRP A 84 31.41 3.03 -19.20
C TRP A 84 31.22 3.32 -17.71
N GLN A 85 31.90 4.33 -17.15
CA GLN A 85 31.70 4.74 -15.77
C GLN A 85 30.31 5.35 -15.61
N VAL A 86 29.91 6.26 -16.51
CA VAL A 86 28.55 6.81 -16.50
C VAL A 86 27.49 5.71 -16.65
N ALA A 87 27.72 4.73 -17.52
CA ALA A 87 26.83 3.58 -17.67
C ALA A 87 26.80 2.70 -16.39
N LEU A 88 27.94 2.50 -15.74
CA LEU A 88 28.05 1.73 -14.50
C LEU A 88 27.20 2.33 -13.37
N VAL A 89 27.11 3.66 -13.27
CA VAL A 89 26.21 4.30 -12.30
C VAL A 89 24.78 3.84 -12.51
N THR A 90 24.29 3.92 -13.76
CA THR A 90 22.91 3.56 -14.08
C THR A 90 22.64 2.07 -13.84
N THR A 91 23.56 1.19 -14.21
CA THR A 91 23.38 -0.26 -14.02
C THR A 91 23.40 -0.65 -12.54
N MET A 92 24.29 -0.05 -11.73
CA MET A 92 24.34 -0.30 -10.28
C MET A 92 23.06 0.17 -9.58
N VAL A 93 22.49 1.30 -9.98
CA VAL A 93 21.21 1.79 -9.44
C VAL A 93 20.07 0.80 -9.74
N PHE A 94 19.95 0.30 -10.97
CA PHE A 94 18.93 -0.70 -11.31
C PHE A 94 19.16 -2.05 -10.61
N PHE A 95 20.41 -2.45 -10.41
CA PHE A 95 20.72 -3.66 -9.63
C PHE A 95 20.31 -3.50 -8.16
N GLY A 96 20.62 -2.35 -7.55
CA GLY A 96 20.17 -2.01 -6.20
C GLY A 96 18.64 -2.09 -6.08
N TYR A 97 17.92 -1.52 -7.05
CA TYR A 97 16.45 -1.61 -7.11
C TYR A 97 15.95 -3.06 -7.05
N MET A 98 16.52 -3.95 -7.85
CA MET A 98 16.12 -5.36 -7.86
C MET A 98 16.30 -6.03 -6.49
N VAL A 99 17.42 -5.80 -5.82
CA VAL A 99 17.70 -6.41 -4.51
C VAL A 99 16.79 -5.84 -3.42
N PHE A 100 16.62 -4.52 -3.40
CA PHE A 100 15.86 -3.83 -2.35
C PHE A 100 14.35 -3.96 -2.53
N SER A 101 13.83 -4.01 -3.75
CA SER A 101 12.39 -4.25 -4.00
C SER A 101 11.92 -5.59 -3.42
N ILE A 102 12.73 -6.65 -3.55
CA ILE A 102 12.46 -7.94 -2.94
C ILE A 102 12.48 -7.83 -1.41
N LEU A 103 13.52 -7.22 -0.85
CA LEU A 103 13.68 -7.09 0.60
C LEU A 103 12.53 -6.28 1.24
N PHE A 104 12.25 -5.09 0.71
CA PHE A 104 11.20 -4.21 1.23
C PHE A 104 9.79 -4.73 0.92
N GLY A 105 9.58 -5.45 -0.19
CA GLY A 105 8.33 -6.16 -0.45
C GLY A 105 8.03 -7.20 0.63
N LEU A 106 9.01 -8.04 0.98
CA LEU A 106 8.87 -9.03 2.06
C LEU A 106 8.66 -8.38 3.43
N LEU A 107 9.36 -7.28 3.71
CA LEU A 107 9.17 -6.51 4.94
C LEU A 107 7.78 -5.86 5.01
N ALA A 108 7.28 -5.30 3.91
CA ALA A 108 5.97 -4.65 3.82
C ALA A 108 4.83 -5.62 4.14
N ASP A 109 4.95 -6.85 3.66
CA ASP A 109 3.97 -7.90 3.93
C ASP A 109 4.03 -8.43 5.38
N ARG A 110 5.15 -8.25 6.10
CA ARG A 110 5.32 -8.69 7.50
C ARG A 110 4.97 -7.59 8.50
N TYR A 111 5.45 -6.36 8.29
CA TYR A 111 5.39 -5.28 9.28
C TYR A 111 4.27 -4.26 9.01
N GLY A 112 3.63 -4.35 7.85
CA GLY A 112 2.61 -3.40 7.39
C GLY A 112 3.16 -2.53 6.28
N ARG A 113 2.37 -2.38 5.22
CA ARG A 113 2.78 -1.67 4.00
C ARG A 113 3.01 -0.19 4.28
N TRP A 114 2.20 0.41 5.15
CA TRP A 114 2.32 1.82 5.49
C TRP A 114 3.66 2.18 6.15
N LYS A 115 4.04 1.42 7.19
CA LYS A 115 5.27 1.67 7.95
C LYS A 115 6.51 1.48 7.09
N ILE A 116 6.50 0.43 6.26
CA ILE A 116 7.62 0.14 5.36
C ILE A 116 7.72 1.20 4.27
N LEU A 117 6.62 1.67 3.68
CA LEU A 117 6.64 2.81 2.76
C LEU A 117 7.23 4.06 3.42
N LEU A 118 6.81 4.42 4.64
CA LEU A 118 7.37 5.57 5.36
C LEU A 118 8.88 5.43 5.60
N ILE A 119 9.34 4.25 6.02
CA ILE A 119 10.78 3.96 6.24
C ILE A 119 11.55 4.06 4.92
N SER A 120 11.01 3.53 3.82
CA SER A 120 11.61 3.61 2.49
C SER A 120 11.76 5.06 2.03
N PHE A 121 10.76 5.91 2.27
CA PHE A 121 10.81 7.33 1.95
C PHE A 121 11.85 8.09 2.76
N LEU A 122 11.90 7.86 4.08
CA LEU A 122 12.92 8.46 4.95
C LEU A 122 14.34 8.06 4.53
N TRP A 123 14.52 6.77 4.23
CA TRP A 123 15.79 6.23 3.75
C TRP A 123 16.19 6.84 2.41
N GLY A 124 15.28 6.86 1.44
CA GLY A 124 15.51 7.44 0.12
C GLY A 124 15.85 8.93 0.19
N ALA A 125 15.10 9.72 0.96
CA ALA A 125 15.38 11.13 1.18
C ALA A 125 16.75 11.36 1.84
N TYR A 126 17.11 10.54 2.84
CA TYR A 126 18.40 10.60 3.52
C TYR A 126 19.58 10.34 2.55
N PHE A 127 19.54 9.26 1.79
CA PHE A 127 20.61 8.91 0.85
C PHE A 127 20.63 9.83 -0.40
N SER A 128 19.48 10.33 -0.85
CA SER A 128 19.38 11.34 -1.92
C SER A 128 20.07 12.64 -1.47
N LEU A 129 19.80 13.11 -0.24
CA LEU A 129 20.46 14.28 0.32
C LEU A 129 21.97 14.08 0.49
N LEU A 130 22.40 12.93 1.03
CA LEU A 130 23.82 12.59 1.17
C LEU A 130 24.55 12.58 -0.18
N THR A 131 23.88 12.14 -1.25
CA THR A 131 24.44 12.13 -2.60
C THR A 131 24.86 13.53 -3.06
N SER A 132 24.15 14.58 -2.66
CA SER A 132 24.52 15.98 -2.96
C SER A 132 25.87 16.37 -2.35
N PHE A 133 26.31 15.71 -1.29
CA PHE A 133 27.57 15.97 -0.59
C PHE A 133 28.68 14.96 -0.97
N SER A 134 28.45 14.12 -1.98
CA SER A 134 29.43 13.12 -2.42
C SER A 134 30.76 13.78 -2.84
N PRO A 135 31.89 13.44 -2.18
CA PRO A 135 33.19 14.04 -2.47
C PRO A 135 33.90 13.36 -3.65
N SER A 136 33.51 12.13 -4.01
CA SER A 136 34.10 11.36 -5.10
C SER A 136 33.07 10.52 -5.84
N TYR A 137 33.45 10.10 -7.05
CA TYR A 137 32.62 9.25 -7.92
C TYR A 137 32.21 7.93 -7.26
N ILE A 138 33.11 7.25 -6.53
CA ILE A 138 32.79 5.97 -5.86
C ILE A 138 31.72 6.19 -4.77
N TRP A 139 31.86 7.25 -3.97
CA TRP A 139 30.85 7.63 -2.97
C TRP A 139 29.52 7.98 -3.63
N PHE A 140 29.56 8.68 -4.76
CA PHE A 140 28.35 9.00 -5.53
C PHE A 140 27.62 7.73 -5.99
N VAL A 141 28.33 6.74 -6.57
CA VAL A 141 27.72 5.48 -7.02
C VAL A 141 27.15 4.68 -5.86
N PHE A 142 27.89 4.58 -4.75
CA PHE A 142 27.43 3.87 -3.56
C PHE A 142 26.15 4.49 -2.99
N LEU A 143 26.16 5.81 -2.77
CA LEU A 143 25.01 6.53 -2.22
C LEU A 143 23.80 6.45 -3.16
N ARG A 144 24.01 6.56 -4.49
CA ARG A 144 22.95 6.42 -5.48
C ARG A 144 22.32 5.04 -5.51
N THR A 145 23.12 3.99 -5.34
CA THR A 145 22.62 2.61 -5.29
C THR A 145 21.76 2.35 -4.05
N MET A 146 21.98 3.11 -2.98
CA MET A 146 21.20 3.01 -1.73
C MET A 146 19.86 3.75 -1.78
N VAL A 147 19.62 4.60 -2.78
CA VAL A 147 18.32 5.28 -2.96
C VAL A 147 17.36 4.34 -3.69
N PHE A 148 16.18 4.10 -3.09
CA PHE A 148 15.14 3.21 -3.64
C PHE A 148 14.30 3.89 -4.71
N TRP A 149 13.72 3.10 -5.63
CA TRP A 149 12.80 3.56 -6.69
C TRP A 149 11.66 2.55 -6.90
N LEU A 150 10.40 2.98 -6.98
CA LEU A 150 9.31 2.46 -7.85
C LEU A 150 9.09 3.49 -9.00
N ALA A 151 7.91 3.75 -9.61
CA ALA A 151 7.78 4.71 -10.73
C ALA A 151 6.77 5.92 -10.59
N GLY A 152 7.10 7.05 -11.25
CA GLY A 152 6.15 8.08 -11.81
C GLY A 152 6.72 9.48 -12.21
N SER A 153 6.31 10.02 -13.37
CA SER A 153 7.06 10.88 -14.35
C SER A 153 7.08 12.44 -14.28
N LEU A 154 7.96 13.03 -15.12
CA LEU A 154 7.91 14.29 -15.93
C LEU A 154 8.09 15.73 -15.36
N LEU A 155 8.29 15.97 -14.07
CA LEU A 155 8.50 17.36 -13.58
C LEU A 155 9.95 17.89 -13.60
N VAL A 156 10.96 17.03 -13.70
CA VAL A 156 12.37 17.44 -13.52
C VAL A 156 12.97 18.14 -14.73
N ILE A 157 12.50 17.88 -15.94
CA ILE A 157 13.11 18.44 -17.17
C ILE A 157 13.06 19.97 -17.16
N GLY A 158 11.92 20.55 -16.75
CA GLY A 158 11.77 22.00 -16.61
C GLY A 158 12.68 22.57 -15.51
N LEU A 159 12.69 21.95 -14.33
CA LEU A 159 13.48 22.40 -13.20
C LEU A 159 15.00 22.31 -13.48
N ALA A 160 15.45 21.22 -14.11
CA ALA A 160 16.83 20.99 -14.48
C ALA A 160 17.36 22.02 -15.48
N SER A 161 16.55 22.38 -16.48
CA SER A 161 16.96 23.34 -17.52
C SER A 161 17.31 24.72 -16.95
N VAL A 162 16.73 25.09 -15.80
CA VAL A 162 16.96 26.37 -15.13
C VAL A 162 18.03 26.24 -14.04
N VAL A 163 17.98 25.18 -13.23
CA VAL A 163 18.81 25.03 -12.03
C VAL A 163 20.24 24.60 -12.35
N ILE A 164 20.44 23.71 -13.32
CA ILE A 164 21.77 23.21 -13.69
C ILE A 164 22.69 24.33 -14.18
N PRO A 165 22.28 25.20 -15.13
CA PRO A 165 23.16 26.26 -15.62
C PRO A 165 23.37 27.41 -14.63
N THR A 166 22.49 27.58 -13.63
CA THR A 166 22.56 28.73 -12.71
C THR A 166 23.32 28.40 -11.42
N ILE A 167 22.93 27.33 -10.75
CA ILE A 167 23.41 26.99 -9.40
C ILE A 167 24.01 25.58 -9.32
N GLY A 168 23.99 24.83 -10.41
CA GLY A 168 24.62 23.52 -10.53
C GLY A 168 23.75 22.34 -10.08
N TRP A 169 24.13 21.15 -10.54
CA TRP A 169 23.37 19.91 -10.33
C TRP A 169 23.19 19.52 -8.85
N ARG A 170 24.11 19.93 -7.96
CA ARG A 170 24.03 19.64 -6.52
C ARG A 170 22.79 20.27 -5.88
N TRP A 171 22.44 21.49 -6.28
CA TRP A 171 21.24 22.17 -5.80
C TRP A 171 19.95 21.59 -6.39
N LEU A 172 20.01 21.06 -7.62
CA LEU A 172 18.90 20.33 -8.21
C LEU A 172 18.50 19.14 -7.32
N ILE A 173 19.48 18.35 -6.85
CA ILE A 173 19.21 17.22 -5.93
C ILE A 173 18.52 17.71 -4.65
N ARG A 174 19.02 18.78 -4.04
CA ARG A 174 18.46 19.31 -2.78
C ARG A 174 17.00 19.74 -2.95
N ILE A 175 16.68 20.41 -4.05
CA ILE A 175 15.32 20.87 -4.33
C ILE A 175 14.39 19.68 -4.63
N THR A 176 14.86 18.68 -5.36
CA THR A 176 14.07 17.48 -5.66
C THR A 176 13.80 16.61 -4.44
N SER A 177 14.63 16.66 -3.40
CA SER A 177 14.39 15.94 -2.14
C SER A 177 13.29 16.58 -1.27
N ILE A 178 12.97 17.87 -1.45
CA ILE A 178 11.97 18.60 -0.61
C ILE A 178 10.56 17.98 -0.72
N PRO A 179 10.00 17.72 -1.92
CA PRO A 179 8.73 17.01 -2.06
C PRO A 179 8.71 15.66 -1.34
N GLY A 180 9.82 14.90 -1.39
CA GLY A 180 9.95 13.63 -0.68
C GLY A 180 9.82 13.79 0.84
N VAL A 181 10.43 14.82 1.42
CA VAL A 181 10.31 15.15 2.85
C VAL A 181 8.87 15.58 3.20
N VAL A 182 8.24 16.41 2.38
CA VAL A 182 6.84 16.83 2.59
C VAL A 182 5.90 15.64 2.54
N LEU A 183 6.08 14.74 1.56
CA LEU A 183 5.30 13.50 1.48
C LEU A 183 5.54 12.60 2.68
N THR A 184 6.77 12.47 3.14
CA THR A 184 7.10 11.72 4.36
C THR A 184 6.30 12.23 5.57
N VAL A 185 6.19 13.55 5.72
CA VAL A 185 5.37 14.15 6.78
C VAL A 185 3.89 13.84 6.57
N ALA A 186 3.38 13.91 5.34
CA ALA A 186 2.01 13.49 5.02
C ALA A 186 1.76 12.00 5.35
N PHE A 187 2.78 11.15 5.13
CA PHE A 187 2.83 9.74 5.51
C PHE A 187 2.89 9.48 7.03
N MET A 188 2.88 10.50 7.89
CA MET A 188 2.70 10.28 9.33
C MET A 188 1.22 10.34 9.75
N PHE A 189 0.33 10.82 8.88
CA PHE A 189 -1.06 11.12 9.27
C PHE A 189 -2.11 10.08 8.82
N ILE A 190 -1.79 9.22 7.86
CA ILE A 190 -2.71 8.15 7.41
C ILE A 190 -2.54 6.93 8.33
N PRO A 191 -3.63 6.33 8.83
CA PRO A 191 -3.56 5.10 9.60
C PRO A 191 -3.23 3.90 8.71
N GLU A 192 -2.67 2.85 9.32
CA GLU A 192 -2.47 1.55 8.67
C GLU A 192 -3.79 0.98 8.16
N SER A 193 -3.75 0.19 7.07
CA SER A 193 -4.97 -0.34 6.46
C SER A 193 -5.77 -1.22 7.42
N ALA A 194 -7.11 -1.06 7.41
CA ALA A 194 -8.00 -1.88 8.24
C ALA A 194 -7.82 -3.38 7.95
N ARG A 195 -7.62 -3.75 6.68
CA ARG A 195 -7.38 -5.13 6.26
C ARG A 195 -6.12 -5.74 6.87
N PHE A 196 -5.01 -4.98 6.88
CA PHE A 196 -3.77 -5.44 7.51
C PHE A 196 -3.95 -5.62 9.03
N ASN A 197 -4.58 -4.65 9.70
CA ASN A 197 -4.84 -4.72 11.14
C ASN A 197 -5.73 -5.90 11.52
N VAL A 198 -6.76 -6.19 10.71
CA VAL A 198 -7.58 -7.40 10.88
C VAL A 198 -6.71 -8.64 10.73
N SER A 199 -5.98 -8.80 9.61
CA SER A 199 -5.14 -9.98 9.32
C SER A 199 -4.00 -10.25 10.31
N THR A 200 -3.66 -9.27 11.13
CA THR A 200 -2.64 -9.37 12.19
C THR A 200 -3.26 -9.65 13.56
N GLY A 201 -4.58 -9.85 13.63
CA GLY A 201 -5.36 -10.06 14.85
C GLY A 201 -5.71 -8.77 15.61
N ASN A 202 -5.30 -7.60 15.13
CA ASN A 202 -5.56 -6.30 15.76
C ASN A 202 -6.89 -5.70 15.31
N THR A 203 -7.98 -6.37 15.68
CA THR A 203 -9.37 -6.00 15.31
C THR A 203 -9.78 -4.61 15.85
N GLN A 204 -9.28 -4.20 17.02
CA GLN A 204 -9.56 -2.88 17.57
C GLN A 204 -8.96 -1.75 16.72
N ALA A 205 -7.70 -1.87 16.29
CA ALA A 205 -7.08 -0.86 15.42
C ALA A 205 -7.75 -0.79 14.03
N ALA A 206 -8.27 -1.91 13.54
CA ALA A 206 -9.05 -1.95 12.32
C ALA A 206 -10.37 -1.18 12.44
N LEU A 207 -11.11 -1.38 13.54
CA LEU A 207 -12.35 -0.65 13.81
C LEU A 207 -12.13 0.86 13.90
N VAL A 208 -11.08 1.31 14.63
CA VAL A 208 -10.70 2.73 14.71
C VAL A 208 -10.41 3.31 13.33
N THR A 209 -9.73 2.54 12.48
CA THR A 209 -9.43 2.96 11.10
C THR A 209 -10.72 3.10 10.29
N LEU A 210 -11.62 2.13 10.34
CA LEU A 210 -12.91 2.16 9.64
C LEU A 210 -13.79 3.32 10.12
N GLU A 211 -13.84 3.58 11.42
CA GLU A 211 -14.57 4.72 12.01
C GLU A 211 -14.01 6.05 11.50
N ARG A 212 -12.68 6.18 11.43
CA ARG A 212 -12.03 7.38 10.86
C ARG A 212 -12.42 7.59 9.40
N ILE A 213 -12.48 6.52 8.61
CA ILE A 213 -12.90 6.57 7.19
C ILE A 213 -14.37 6.97 7.09
N ALA A 214 -15.25 6.35 7.88
CA ALA A 214 -16.68 6.67 7.92
C ALA A 214 -16.90 8.15 8.26
N LYS A 215 -16.19 8.69 9.27
CA LYS A 215 -16.25 10.11 9.65
C LYS A 215 -15.77 11.04 8.53
N MET A 216 -14.69 10.70 7.84
CA MET A 216 -14.16 11.50 6.71
C MET A 216 -15.08 11.48 5.49
N ASN A 217 -15.75 10.35 5.26
CA ASN A 217 -16.70 10.19 4.15
C ASN A 217 -18.13 10.62 4.52
N ARG A 218 -18.37 11.04 5.78
CA ARG A 218 -19.71 11.36 6.32
C ARG A 218 -20.70 10.20 6.12
N SER A 219 -20.22 8.97 6.29
CA SER A 219 -21.01 7.74 6.17
C SER A 219 -21.20 7.07 7.55
N VAL A 220 -22.11 6.11 7.60
CA VAL A 220 -22.46 5.35 8.81
C VAL A 220 -21.66 4.06 8.87
N MET A 221 -21.21 3.68 10.06
CA MET A 221 -20.49 2.43 10.28
C MET A 221 -21.47 1.27 10.50
N LEU A 222 -21.18 0.09 9.95
CA LEU A 222 -21.97 -1.11 10.22
C LEU A 222 -21.85 -1.51 11.69
N GLU A 223 -22.99 -1.83 12.32
CA GLU A 223 -23.03 -2.34 13.69
C GLU A 223 -22.88 -3.86 13.68
N GLY A 224 -21.84 -4.37 14.37
CA GLY A 224 -21.55 -5.80 14.42
C GLY A 224 -20.14 -6.16 14.85
N LYS A 225 -19.83 -7.45 14.87
CA LYS A 225 -18.49 -7.97 15.15
C LYS A 225 -17.73 -8.13 13.84
N LEU A 226 -16.57 -7.48 13.75
CA LEU A 226 -15.65 -7.60 12.61
C LEU A 226 -15.04 -9.01 12.58
N VAL A 227 -15.19 -9.70 11.45
CA VAL A 227 -14.68 -11.06 11.24
C VAL A 227 -13.68 -11.06 10.07
N GLU A 228 -12.62 -11.84 10.22
CA GLU A 228 -11.68 -12.10 9.13
C GLU A 228 -12.36 -12.88 7.99
N PRO A 229 -12.16 -12.50 6.72
CA PRO A 229 -12.53 -13.38 5.62
C PRO A 229 -11.72 -14.68 5.74
N ILE A 230 -12.35 -15.82 5.43
CA ILE A 230 -11.68 -17.12 5.40
C ILE A 230 -10.55 -17.04 4.38
N LEU A 231 -9.30 -16.99 4.86
CA LEU A 231 -8.13 -16.93 4.00
C LEU A 231 -8.01 -18.23 3.19
N GLU A 232 -8.24 -18.16 1.88
CA GLU A 232 -7.74 -19.19 0.98
C GLU A 232 -6.22 -19.30 1.17
N LYS A 233 -5.69 -20.54 1.20
CA LYS A 233 -4.25 -20.80 1.40
C LYS A 233 -3.41 -19.90 0.49
N ARG A 234 -2.37 -19.25 1.06
CA ARG A 234 -1.38 -18.51 0.26
C ARG A 234 -0.81 -19.44 -0.82
N GLY A 235 -0.99 -19.07 -2.10
CA GLY A 235 -0.41 -19.77 -3.24
C GLY A 235 1.11 -19.69 -3.25
N ARG A 236 1.77 -20.63 -3.94
CA ARG A 236 3.21 -20.60 -4.19
C ARG A 236 3.51 -19.74 -5.42
N PHE A 237 4.74 -19.23 -5.51
CA PHE A 237 5.21 -18.51 -6.71
C PHE A 237 5.10 -19.34 -7.99
N THR A 238 5.17 -20.67 -7.88
CA THR A 238 4.99 -21.60 -9.00
C THR A 238 3.58 -21.58 -9.58
N ASP A 239 2.59 -21.25 -8.76
CA ASP A 239 1.17 -21.26 -9.16
C ASP A 239 0.88 -20.12 -10.15
N LEU A 240 1.72 -19.09 -10.20
CA LEU A 240 1.63 -17.99 -11.18
C LEU A 240 1.98 -18.44 -12.61
N LEU A 241 2.69 -19.56 -12.76
CA LEU A 241 3.07 -20.15 -14.04
C LEU A 241 2.06 -21.20 -14.53
N ASP A 242 1.05 -21.53 -13.73
CA ASP A 242 0.00 -22.44 -14.15
C ASP A 242 -0.80 -21.87 -15.31
N ALA A 243 -1.22 -22.75 -16.24
CA ALA A 243 -1.98 -22.37 -17.43
C ALA A 243 -3.24 -21.55 -17.13
N LYS A 244 -3.79 -21.69 -15.91
CA LYS A 244 -4.93 -20.92 -15.41
C LYS A 244 -4.62 -19.44 -15.21
N TYR A 245 -3.42 -19.10 -14.75
CA TYR A 245 -3.03 -17.73 -14.39
C TYR A 245 -2.03 -17.12 -15.36
N LEU A 246 -1.36 -17.93 -16.19
CA LEU A 246 -0.31 -17.51 -17.12
C LEU A 246 -0.73 -16.35 -18.02
N ARG A 247 -1.96 -16.36 -18.55
CA ARG A 247 -2.48 -15.27 -19.40
C ARG A 247 -2.56 -13.95 -18.64
N THR A 248 -3.09 -13.99 -17.42
CA THR A 248 -3.19 -12.80 -16.55
C THR A 248 -1.82 -12.33 -16.12
N THR A 249 -0.91 -13.26 -15.78
CA THR A 249 0.49 -12.94 -15.45
C THR A 249 1.16 -12.21 -16.62
N LEU A 250 1.05 -12.72 -17.85
CA LEU A 250 1.62 -12.07 -19.03
C LEU A 250 0.98 -10.72 -19.33
N GLN A 251 -0.33 -10.56 -19.16
CA GLN A 251 -1.01 -9.28 -19.35
C GLN A 251 -0.54 -8.23 -18.35
N ILE A 252 -0.38 -8.60 -17.08
CA ILE A 252 0.12 -7.70 -16.04
C ILE A 252 1.54 -7.22 -16.39
N TRP A 253 2.39 -8.12 -16.90
CA TRP A 253 3.74 -7.78 -17.36
C TRP A 253 3.80 -6.87 -18.60
N VAL A 254 2.73 -6.80 -19.38
CA VAL A 254 2.65 -5.89 -20.55
C VAL A 254 2.11 -4.50 -20.14
N ILE A 255 1.33 -4.44 -19.07
CA ILE A 255 0.74 -3.20 -18.55
C ILE A 255 1.74 -2.39 -17.71
N TRP A 256 2.69 -3.07 -17.08
CA TRP A 256 3.78 -2.50 -16.27
C TRP A 256 5.08 -2.37 -17.07
#